data_AF-A0A2V7K0A4-F1
#
_entry.id   AF-A0A2V7K0A4-F1
#
_cell.length_a   1.000
_cell.length_b   1.000
_cell.length_c   1.000
_cell.angle_alpha   90.00
_cell.angle_beta   90.00
_cell.angle_gamma   90.00
#
_symmetry.space_group_name_H-M   'P 1'
#
loop_
_entity.id
_entity.type
_entity.pdbx_description
1 polymer ?
#
loop_
_entity_poly.entity_id
_entity_poly.type
_entity_poly.pdbx_seq_one_letter_code
_entity_poly.pdbx_strand_id
1 'polypeptide(L)' 'MLLRGTGDGRFAAVDMEKSRLAIDGQVRHMELLRRAGGGRLIVVARNDAKVQILRPLHAR' A
#
# COMPACT_ATOMS: atom_id res chain seq x y z
N MET A 1 -13.17 -7.22 1.69
CA MET A 1 -13.44 -5.76 1.74
C MET A 1 -12.15 -5.06 2.13
N LEU A 2 -11.68 -4.09 1.34
CA LEU A 2 -10.48 -3.29 1.67
C LEU A 2 -10.94 -1.93 2.19
N LEU A 3 -10.37 -1.51 3.32
CA LEU A 3 -10.69 -0.25 3.99
C LEU A 3 -9.48 0.67 3.97
N ARG A 4 -9.68 1.94 3.55
CA ARG A 4 -8.68 3.00 3.64
C ARG A 4 -8.91 3.78 4.93
N GLY A 5 -7.89 3.89 5.77
CA GLY A 5 -7.88 4.87 6.86
C GLY A 5 -7.86 6.29 6.32
N THR A 6 -8.79 7.13 6.77
CA THR A 6 -8.90 8.53 6.34
C THR A 6 -8.02 9.48 7.16
N GLY A 7 -7.36 8.98 8.21
CA GLY A 7 -6.45 9.73 9.09
C GLY A 7 -7.15 10.40 10.28
N ASP A 8 -8.47 10.33 10.36
CA ASP A 8 -9.34 10.87 11.41
C ASP A 8 -10.02 9.76 12.24
N GLY A 9 -9.43 8.55 12.24
CA GLY A 9 -9.99 7.37 12.90
C GLY A 9 -11.14 6.70 12.16
N ARG A 10 -11.56 7.21 11.00
CA ARG A 10 -12.57 6.59 10.15
C ARG A 10 -11.95 5.74 9.05
N PHE A 11 -12.78 4.88 8.48
CA PHE A 11 -12.45 4.01 7.37
C PHE A 11 -13.43 4.23 6.23
N ALA A 12 -12.89 4.36 5.02
CA ALA A 12 -13.68 4.41 3.80
C ALA A 12 -13.53 3.09 3.03
N ALA A 13 -14.63 2.58 2.48
CA ALA A 13 -14.58 1.44 1.57
C ALA A 13 -13.80 1.82 0.32
N VAL A 14 -12.83 0.97 -0.05
CA VAL A 14 -12.07 1.13 -1.29
C VAL A 14 -12.75 0.32 -2.37
N ASP A 15 -13.12 0.98 -3.45
CA ASP A 15 -13.51 0.33 -4.70
C ASP A 15 -12.28 -0.39 -5.26
N MET A 16 -12.33 -1.73 -5.23
CA MET A 16 -11.23 -2.59 -5.65
C MET A 16 -10.95 -2.49 -7.16
N GLU A 17 -11.96 -2.25 -7.99
CA GLU A 17 -11.77 -2.06 -9.44
C GLU A 17 -11.01 -0.77 -9.73
N LYS A 18 -11.24 0.27 -8.92
CA LYS A 18 -10.50 1.54 -9.03
C LYS A 18 -9.10 1.48 -8.44
N SER A 19 -8.91 0.73 -7.34
CA SER A 19 -7.61 0.63 -6.65
C SER A 19 -6.54 -0.01 -7.53
N ARG A 20 -6.92 -1.03 -8.34
CA ARG A 20 -6.01 -1.85 -9.16
C ARG A 20 -4.82 -2.44 -8.38
N LEU A 21 -4.92 -2.50 -7.06
CA LEU A 21 -3.91 -3.01 -6.15
C LEU A 21 -4.60 -3.90 -5.12
N ALA A 22 -4.25 -5.19 -5.17
CA ALA A 22 -4.58 -6.17 -4.15
C ALA A 22 -3.26 -6.71 -3.58
N ILE A 23 -3.17 -6.78 -2.25
CA ILE A 23 -2.06 -7.40 -1.54
C ILE A 23 -2.65 -8.63 -0.85
N ASP A 24 -2.41 -9.79 -1.42
CA ASP A 24 -2.94 -11.05 -0.90
C ASP A 24 -1.98 -11.69 0.11
N GLY A 25 -2.57 -12.38 1.10
CA GLY A 25 -1.85 -13.02 2.20
C GLY A 25 -1.66 -12.12 3.42
N GLN A 26 -0.90 -12.61 4.40
CA GLN A 26 -0.71 -11.91 5.68
C GLN A 26 0.46 -10.93 5.60
N VAL A 27 0.16 -9.65 5.77
CA VAL A 27 1.16 -8.58 5.87
C VAL A 27 1.60 -8.44 7.33
N ARG A 28 2.90 -8.57 7.59
CA ARG A 28 3.49 -8.32 8.92
C ARG A 28 3.98 -6.90 9.11
N HIS A 29 4.38 -6.23 8.02
CA HIS A 29 4.85 -4.86 8.08
C HIS A 29 4.66 -4.14 6.73
N MET A 30 4.34 -2.85 6.79
CA MET A 30 4.20 -2.00 5.62
C MET A 30 4.68 -0.58 5.92
N GLU A 31 5.46 0.00 5.01
CA GLU A 31 6.03 1.33 5.21
C GLU A 31 6.11 2.13 3.90
N LEU A 32 6.00 3.45 4.03
CA LEU A 32 6.20 4.42 2.95
C LEU A 32 7.65 4.93 2.98
N LEU A 33 8.42 4.59 1.96
CA LEU A 33 9.79 5.10 1.82
C LEU A 33 9.86 6.27 0.83
N ARG A 34 10.69 7.26 1.17
CA ARG A 34 11.04 8.36 0.27
C ARG A 34 12.28 7.96 -0.54
N ARG A 35 12.21 8.06 -1.87
CA ARG A 35 13.38 7.96 -2.74
C ARG A 35 14.15 9.28 -2.73
N ALA A 36 15.45 9.21 -3.01
CA ALA A 36 16.30 10.39 -3.16
C ALA A 36 15.74 11.40 -4.19
N GLY A 37 15.04 10.93 -5.24
CA GLY A 37 14.39 11.78 -6.25
C GLY A 37 12.97 12.24 -5.90
N GLY A 38 12.58 12.26 -4.62
CA GLY A 38 11.25 12.75 -4.18
C GLY A 38 10.07 11.80 -4.40
N GLY A 39 10.26 10.71 -5.15
CA GLY A 39 9.24 9.68 -5.34
C GLY A 39 8.95 8.89 -4.06
N ARG A 40 7.72 8.38 -3.92
CA ARG A 40 7.31 7.49 -2.82
C ARG A 40 7.30 6.03 -3.25
N LEU A 41 7.70 5.14 -2.34
CA LEU A 41 7.56 3.69 -2.47
C LEU A 41 6.73 3.16 -1.32
N ILE A 42 6.00 2.08 -1.58
CA ILE A 42 5.35 1.30 -0.53
C ILE A 42 6.12 -0.01 -0.44
N VAL A 43 6.69 -0.29 0.73
CA VAL A 43 7.36 -1.56 1.03
C VAL A 43 6.39 -2.43 1.79
N VAL A 44 6.23 -3.67 1.35
CA VAL A 44 5.32 -4.65 1.94
C VAL A 44 6.10 -5.90 2.31
N ALA A 45 6.15 -6.21 3.61
CA ALA A 45 6.66 -7.46 4.11
C ALA A 45 5.49 -8.37 4.46
N ARG A 46 5.39 -9.50 3.76
CA ARG A 46 4.44 -10.56 4.07
C ARG A 46 5.10 -11.69 4.83
N ASN A 47 4.30 -12.43 5.58
CA ASN A 47 4.73 -13.72 6.13
C ASN A 47 5.07 -14.65 4.96
N ASP A 48 6.16 -15.41 5.14
CA ASP A 48 6.57 -16.50 4.24
C ASP A 48 6.78 -16.10 2.78
N ALA A 49 7.00 -14.82 2.51
CA ALA A 49 7.24 -14.30 1.16
C ALA A 49 8.36 -13.26 1.14
N LYS A 50 8.93 -13.05 -0.05
CA LYS A 50 9.90 -11.98 -0.29
C LYS A 50 9.25 -10.60 -0.10
N VAL A 51 10.05 -9.64 0.34
CA VAL A 51 9.65 -8.23 0.41
C VAL A 51 9.23 -7.74 -0.98
N GLN A 52 8.08 -7.07 -1.06
CA GLN A 52 7.59 -6.45 -2.29
C GLN A 52 7.71 -4.94 -2.21
N ILE A 53 8.12 -4.33 -3.33
CA ILE A 53 8.24 -2.88 -3.47
C ILE A 53 7.25 -2.43 -4.53
N LEU A 54 6.25 -1.67 -4.10
CA LEU A 54 5.23 -1.12 -4.97
C LEU A 54 5.58 0.33 -5.32
N ARG A 55 5.45 0.66 -6.62
CA ARG A 55 5.59 2.01 -7.16
C ARG A 55 4.21 2.55 -7.50
N PRO A 56 3.85 3.76 -7.04
CA PRO A 56 2.63 4.43 -7.51
C PRO A 56 2.68 4.61 -9.03
N LEU A 57 1.63 4.19 -9.73
CA LEU A 57 1.50 4.40 -11.18
C LEU A 57 1.33 5.88 -11.54
N HIS A 58 0.73 6.67 -10.63
CA HIS A 58 0.56 8.10 -10.79
C HIS A 58 1.15 8.82 -9.57
N ALA A 59 2.22 9.58 -9.78
CA ALA A 59 2.72 10.53 -8.80
C ALA A 59 1.85 11.78 -8.89
N ARG A 60 1.13 12.09 -7.82
CA ARG A 60 0.41 13.34 -7.64
C ARG A 60 1.17 14.19 -6.64
#